data_AF-A0A143XEB4-F1
#
_entry.id   AF-A0A143XEB4-F1
#
_cell.length_a   1.000
_cell.length_b   1.000
_cell.length_c   1.000
_cell.angle_alpha   90.00
_cell.angle_beta   90.00
_cell.angle_gamma   90.00
#
_symmetry.space_group_name_H-M   'P 1'
#
loop_
_entity.id
_entity.type
_entity.pdbx_description
1 polymer ?
#
loop_
_entity_poly.entity_id
_entity_poly.type
_entity_poly.pdbx_seq_one_letter_code
_entity_poly.pdbx_strand_id
1 'polypeptide(L)'
;MNGRKNYIKIGIPDYVTIETETKNIVIDKKLSEIHLEDVLVEIKEGCEHEDIFLTADETPVRTIKFRWNGKIPKNVKFLGNAWERGYGDLEWRGMSTNRFFPWYFLISAADKKLGFGVRVRPSAMCFWQVDTIGITLWRRWGMSKWA
;
A
#
# COMPACT_ATOMS: atom_id res chain seq x y z
N MET A 1 -21.51 -2.69 22.55
CA MET A 1 -21.27 -3.87 21.68
C MET A 1 -19.79 -3.98 21.41
N ASN A 2 -19.09 -4.94 22.03
CA ASN A 2 -17.67 -5.20 21.77
C ASN A 2 -17.55 -5.86 20.39
N GLY A 3 -17.47 -5.05 19.33
CA GLY A 3 -17.12 -5.54 18.00
C GLY A 3 -15.68 -6.02 18.03
N ARG A 4 -15.46 -7.33 18.01
CA ARG A 4 -14.12 -7.90 17.76
C ARG A 4 -13.63 -7.33 16.42
N LYS A 5 -12.56 -6.55 16.46
CA LYS A 5 -11.85 -6.13 15.24
C LYS A 5 -11.15 -7.37 14.69
N ASN A 6 -11.60 -7.84 13.53
CA ASN A 6 -10.92 -8.90 12.81
C ASN A 6 -9.81 -8.25 11.98
N TYR A 7 -8.58 -8.32 12.47
CA TYR A 7 -7.40 -7.90 11.73
C TYR A 7 -7.07 -8.95 10.68
N ILE A 8 -6.84 -8.50 9.45
CA ILE A 8 -6.45 -9.36 8.34
C ILE A 8 -5.02 -9.00 8.02
N LYS A 9 -4.15 -10.01 8.11
CA LYS A 9 -2.75 -9.87 7.72
C LYS A 9 -2.67 -9.93 6.20
N ILE A 10 -2.06 -8.91 5.61
CA ILE A 10 -1.70 -8.93 4.19
C ILE A 10 -0.41 -9.73 3.99
N GLY A 11 0.44 -9.78 5.03
CA GLY A 11 1.68 -10.55 5.08
C GLY A 11 2.83 -9.91 4.30
N ILE A 12 3.87 -10.69 4.02
CA ILE A 12 5.04 -10.24 3.26
C ILE A 12 4.67 -10.05 1.77
N PRO A 13 5.03 -8.91 1.15
CA PRO A 13 4.80 -8.65 -0.26
C PRO A 13 5.52 -9.65 -1.17
N ASP A 14 4.87 -10.02 -2.26
CA ASP A 14 5.42 -10.88 -3.32
C ASP A 14 6.49 -10.13 -4.14
N TYR A 15 6.31 -8.82 -4.36
CA TYR A 15 7.31 -7.99 -5.02
C TYR A 15 7.56 -6.70 -4.26
N VAL A 16 8.83 -6.32 -4.22
CA VAL A 16 9.28 -5.02 -3.73
C VAL A 16 10.07 -4.34 -4.84
N THR A 17 9.66 -3.13 -5.23
CA THR A 17 10.40 -2.31 -6.18
C THR A 17 10.93 -1.08 -5.48
N ILE A 18 12.23 -0.85 -5.57
CA ILE A 18 12.90 0.30 -4.98
C ILE A 18 13.44 1.15 -6.13
N GLU A 19 12.92 2.36 -6.24
CA GLU A 19 13.32 3.35 -7.22
C GLU A 19 14.11 4.46 -6.52
N THR A 20 15.39 4.52 -6.85
CA THR A 20 16.33 5.57 -6.45
C THR A 20 16.47 6.58 -7.58
N GLU A 21 17.27 7.63 -7.41
CA GLU A 21 17.53 8.58 -8.51
C GLU A 21 18.22 7.96 -9.72
N THR A 22 19.02 6.92 -9.52
CA THR A 22 19.90 6.34 -10.53
C THR A 22 19.52 4.92 -10.94
N LYS A 23 18.82 4.18 -10.07
CA LYS A 23 18.54 2.74 -10.25
C LYS A 23 17.07 2.43 -9.94
N ASN A 24 16.52 1.47 -10.68
CA ASN A 24 15.24 0.83 -10.38
C ASN A 24 15.51 -0.66 -10.14
N ILE A 25 15.28 -1.11 -8.91
CA ILE A 25 15.61 -2.46 -8.46
C ILE A 25 14.29 -3.17 -8.16
N VAL A 26 14.04 -4.30 -8.80
CA VAL A 26 12.87 -5.15 -8.57
C VAL A 26 13.31 -6.42 -7.87
N ILE A 27 12.67 -6.71 -6.76
CA ILE A 27 12.86 -7.91 -5.96
C ILE A 27 11.58 -8.71 -6.06
N ASP A 28 11.67 -9.88 -6.69
CA ASP A 28 10.58 -10.82 -6.96
C ASP A 28 10.54 -11.97 -5.95
N LYS A 29 10.93 -11.69 -4.71
CA LYS A 29 11.00 -12.66 -3.63
C LYS A 29 10.31 -12.11 -2.38
N LYS A 30 9.61 -12.99 -1.67
CA LYS A 30 9.07 -12.71 -0.34
C LYS A 30 10.21 -12.66 0.66
N LEU A 31 10.65 -11.44 0.97
CA LEU A 31 11.70 -11.18 1.94
C LEU A 31 11.16 -10.25 3.01
N SER A 32 11.37 -10.62 4.28
CA SER A 32 11.09 -9.75 5.43
C SER A 32 12.17 -8.69 5.60
N GLU A 33 13.36 -8.89 5.05
CA GLU A 33 14.48 -7.97 5.12
C GLU A 33 15.19 -7.91 3.77
N ILE A 34 15.43 -6.71 3.29
CA ILE A 34 16.06 -6.43 2.01
C ILE A 34 17.18 -5.44 2.27
N HIS A 35 18.41 -5.82 1.92
CA HIS A 35 19.59 -4.97 2.03
C HIS A 35 20.14 -4.69 0.63
N LEU A 36 20.20 -3.41 0.25
CA LEU A 36 20.71 -2.93 -1.03
C LEU A 36 21.67 -1.77 -0.79
N GLU A 37 22.98 -2.02 -0.84
CA GLU A 37 24.01 -1.01 -0.58
C GLU A 37 23.78 -0.36 0.81
N ASP A 38 23.27 0.87 0.87
CA ASP A 38 22.92 1.60 2.11
C ASP A 38 21.40 1.60 2.40
N VAL A 39 20.57 1.04 1.52
CA VAL A 39 19.12 0.97 1.65
C VAL A 39 18.72 -0.33 2.34
N LEU A 40 18.12 -0.21 3.53
CA LEU A 40 17.55 -1.31 4.30
C LEU A 40 16.03 -1.19 4.33
N VAL A 41 15.33 -2.24 3.88
CA VAL A 41 13.88 -2.39 4.04
C VAL A 41 13.60 -3.55 4.98
N GLU A 42 13.00 -3.27 6.12
CA GLU A 42 12.56 -4.27 7.09
C GLU A 42 11.03 -4.31 7.15
N ILE A 43 10.47 -5.52 7.11
CA ILE A 43 9.05 -5.78 7.23
C ILE A 43 8.84 -6.61 8.49
N LYS A 44 8.28 -5.98 9.52
CA LYS A 44 8.00 -6.60 10.82
C LYS A 44 6.52 -6.98 10.86
N GLU A 45 6.25 -8.28 10.80
CA GLU A 45 4.90 -8.82 10.92
C GLU A 45 4.43 -8.72 12.37
N GLY A 46 3.44 -7.86 12.64
CA GLY A 46 2.79 -7.78 13.93
C GLY A 46 1.57 -8.70 14.03
N CYS A 47 0.92 -8.67 15.20
CA CYS A 47 -0.35 -9.38 15.41
C CYS A 47 -1.54 -8.64 14.79
N GLU A 48 -1.51 -7.29 14.74
CA GLU A 48 -2.61 -6.45 14.26
C GLU A 48 -2.28 -5.64 13.00
N HIS A 49 -0.99 -5.40 12.75
CA HIS A 49 -0.48 -4.59 11.65
C HIS A 49 0.88 -5.09 11.19
N GLU A 50 1.24 -4.77 9.95
CA GLU A 50 2.58 -4.92 9.42
C GLU A 50 3.30 -3.58 9.43
N ASP A 51 4.45 -3.51 10.11
CA ASP A 51 5.30 -2.33 10.10
C ASP A 51 6.38 -2.47 9.02
N ILE A 52 6.48 -1.46 8.17
CA ILE A 52 7.50 -1.39 7.11
C ILE A 52 8.45 -0.25 7.44
N PHE A 53 9.70 -0.58 7.72
CA PHE A 53 10.78 0.36 7.97
C PHE A 53 11.64 0.48 6.72
N LEU A 54 11.99 1.72 6.39
CA LEU A 54 12.96 2.04 5.36
C LEU A 54 14.03 2.90 6.02
N THR A 55 15.27 2.46 5.91
CA THR A 55 16.45 3.23 6.28
C THR A 55 17.30 3.39 5.03
N ALA A 56 17.70 4.62 4.73
CA ALA A 56 18.65 4.95 3.68
C ALA A 56 19.36 6.22 4.12
N ASP A 57 20.68 6.16 4.25
CA ASP A 57 21.46 7.26 4.80
C ASP A 57 21.98 8.19 3.70
N GLU A 58 22.45 7.63 2.58
CA GLU A 58 23.06 8.39 1.48
C GLU A 58 22.24 8.34 0.20
N THR A 59 21.54 7.23 -0.04
CA THR A 59 20.80 7.00 -1.28
C THR A 59 19.44 7.70 -1.26
N PRO A 60 19.21 8.67 -2.17
CA PRO A 60 17.91 9.31 -2.32
C PRO A 60 16.89 8.35 -2.93
N VAL A 61 16.10 7.69 -2.07
CA VAL A 61 14.97 6.84 -2.48
C VAL A 61 13.79 7.72 -2.89
N ARG A 62 13.34 7.59 -4.14
CA ARG A 62 12.19 8.34 -4.68
C ARG A 62 10.88 7.62 -4.43
N THR A 63 10.82 6.34 -4.77
CA THR A 63 9.60 5.56 -4.70
C THR A 63 9.91 4.14 -4.24
N ILE A 64 9.07 3.60 -3.36
CA ILE A 64 9.02 2.17 -3.10
C ILE A 64 7.63 1.65 -3.41
N LYS A 65 7.58 0.50 -4.06
CA LYS A 65 6.34 -0.23 -4.37
C LYS A 65 6.37 -1.56 -3.66
N PHE A 66 5.31 -1.85 -2.93
CA PHE A 66 5.08 -3.15 -2.32
C PHE A 66 3.87 -3.78 -2.99
N ARG A 67 3.99 -5.03 -3.41
CA ARG A 67 2.98 -5.71 -4.18
C ARG A 67 2.62 -7.03 -3.52
N TRP A 68 1.33 -7.22 -3.25
CA TRP A 68 0.77 -8.47 -2.77
C TRP A 68 -0.13 -9.05 -3.85
N ASN A 69 0.19 -10.26 -4.28
CA ASN A 69 -0.60 -10.99 -5.24
C ASN A 69 -1.74 -11.71 -4.52
N GLY A 70 -2.95 -11.47 -4.99
CA GLY A 70 -4.15 -12.06 -4.43
C GLY A 70 -5.27 -11.94 -5.44
N LYS A 71 -5.95 -13.05 -5.74
CA LYS A 71 -7.10 -13.01 -6.64
C LYS A 71 -8.21 -12.19 -5.99
N ILE A 72 -8.49 -11.03 -6.56
CA ILE A 72 -9.59 -10.19 -6.13
C ILE A 72 -10.86 -10.62 -6.89
N PRO A 73 -11.97 -10.96 -6.19
CA PRO A 73 -13.20 -11.36 -6.86
C PRO A 73 -13.75 -10.25 -7.76
N LYS A 74 -14.37 -10.59 -8.89
CA LYS A 74 -14.89 -9.59 -9.85
C LYS A 74 -16.06 -8.77 -9.31
N ASN A 75 -16.82 -9.32 -8.36
CA ASN A 75 -18.02 -8.69 -7.78
C ASN A 75 -17.71 -7.94 -6.47
N VAL A 76 -16.58 -7.24 -6.41
CA VAL A 76 -16.26 -6.38 -5.27
C VAL A 76 -16.43 -4.91 -5.64
N LYS A 77 -16.85 -4.12 -4.66
CA LYS A 77 -16.84 -2.66 -4.77
C LYS A 77 -15.75 -2.08 -3.89
N PHE A 78 -15.11 -1.03 -4.36
CA PHE A 78 -14.09 -0.28 -3.65
C PHE A 78 -14.62 1.09 -3.27
N LEU A 79 -14.40 1.48 -2.02
CA LEU A 79 -14.56 2.85 -1.56
C LEU A 79 -13.16 3.42 -1.31
N GLY A 80 -12.81 4.41 -2.12
CA GLY A 80 -11.57 5.15 -1.96
C GLY A 80 -11.74 6.35 -1.05
N ASN A 81 -10.65 6.81 -0.46
CA ASN A 81 -10.59 8.14 0.13
C ASN A 81 -10.31 9.21 -0.95
N ALA A 82 -10.58 10.47 -0.62
CA ALA A 82 -10.03 11.61 -1.36
C ALA A 82 -8.66 12.00 -0.77
N TRP A 83 -7.79 12.61 -1.58
CA TRP A 83 -6.47 13.08 -1.10
C TRP A 83 -6.59 14.12 0.02
N GLU A 84 -7.62 14.97 -0.05
CA GLU A 84 -7.90 16.01 0.93
C GLU A 84 -9.17 15.71 1.72
N ARG A 85 -10.33 16.15 1.21
CA ARG A 85 -11.65 15.96 1.80
C ARG A 85 -12.58 15.33 0.76
N GLY A 86 -13.43 14.41 1.22
CA GLY A 86 -14.51 13.86 0.39
C GLY A 86 -15.61 14.90 0.21
N TYR A 87 -15.52 15.72 -0.82
CA TYR A 87 -16.53 16.73 -1.19
C TYR A 87 -17.77 16.09 -1.86
N GLY A 88 -18.25 14.96 -1.31
CA GLY A 88 -19.36 14.19 -1.90
C GLY A 88 -18.95 13.17 -2.97
N ASP A 89 -17.67 13.13 -3.37
CA ASP A 89 -17.16 12.21 -4.40
C ASP A 89 -16.88 10.78 -3.89
N LEU A 90 -17.21 10.49 -2.64
CA LEU A 90 -17.00 9.18 -2.05
C LEU A 90 -18.10 8.21 -2.52
N GLU A 91 -17.67 7.20 -3.25
CA GLU A 91 -18.58 6.26 -3.90
C GLU A 91 -18.01 4.84 -3.90
N TRP A 92 -18.92 3.88 -3.86
CA TRP A 92 -18.60 2.48 -4.09
C TRP A 92 -18.58 2.20 -5.59
N ARG A 93 -17.39 2.08 -6.18
CA ARG A 93 -17.22 1.71 -7.59
C ARG A 93 -16.67 0.30 -7.74
N GLY A 94 -16.92 -0.31 -8.90
CA GLY A 94 -16.23 -1.54 -9.29
C GLY A 94 -14.72 -1.32 -9.48
N MET A 95 -14.00 -2.39 -9.78
CA MET A 95 -12.56 -2.33 -10.02
C MET A 95 -12.23 -1.42 -11.21
N SER A 96 -11.25 -0.53 -11.02
CA SER A 96 -10.69 0.31 -12.07
C SER A 96 -9.17 0.35 -11.90
N THR A 97 -8.45 -0.11 -12.92
CA THR A 97 -6.98 -0.22 -12.89
C THR A 97 -6.27 1.13 -12.82
N ASN A 98 -6.95 2.20 -13.25
CA ASN A 98 -6.43 3.56 -13.28
C ASN A 98 -6.77 4.38 -12.03
N ARG A 99 -7.40 3.77 -11.02
CA ARG A 99 -7.79 4.46 -9.78
C ARG A 99 -6.72 4.26 -8.71
N PHE A 100 -6.31 5.35 -8.10
CA PHE A 100 -5.45 5.38 -6.92
C PHE A 100 -6.27 5.68 -5.67
N PHE A 101 -5.87 5.08 -4.56
CA PHE A 101 -6.56 5.17 -3.28
C PHE A 101 -5.61 5.78 -2.24
N PRO A 102 -5.74 7.06 -1.92
CA PRO A 102 -4.89 7.75 -0.96
C PRO A 102 -5.09 7.20 0.44
N TRP A 103 -4.00 6.90 1.15
CA TRP A 103 -3.98 6.49 2.56
C TRP A 103 -4.66 5.15 2.88
N TYR A 104 -5.91 4.96 2.49
CA TYR A 104 -6.72 3.78 2.76
C TYR A 104 -7.80 3.57 1.69
N PHE A 105 -8.32 2.35 1.65
CA PHE A 105 -9.51 2.00 0.88
C PHE A 105 -10.29 0.89 1.58
N LEU A 106 -11.59 0.82 1.29
CA LEU A 106 -12.44 -0.28 1.74
C LEU A 106 -12.86 -1.14 0.56
N ILE A 107 -12.96 -2.44 0.77
CA ILE A 107 -13.53 -3.40 -0.16
C ILE A 107 -14.84 -3.90 0.42
N SER A 108 -15.90 -3.87 -0.37
CA SER A 108 -17.18 -4.52 -0.08
C SER A 108 -17.31 -5.73 -1.00
N ALA A 109 -17.08 -6.92 -0.44
CA ALA A 109 -17.41 -8.21 -1.05
C ALA A 109 -18.80 -8.67 -0.57
N ALA A 110 -19.36 -9.69 -1.21
CA ALA A 110 -20.73 -10.18 -0.94
C ALA A 110 -20.95 -10.58 0.54
N ASP A 111 -19.93 -11.14 1.17
CA ASP A 111 -19.99 -11.68 2.54
C ASP A 111 -19.16 -10.87 3.56
N LYS A 112 -18.24 -10.02 3.10
CA LYS A 112 -17.25 -9.35 3.96
C LYS A 112 -16.95 -7.92 3.50
N LYS A 113 -16.65 -7.08 4.48
CA LYS A 113 -16.08 -5.74 4.25
C LYS A 113 -14.65 -5.73 4.78
N LEU A 114 -13.71 -5.35 3.93
CA LEU A 114 -12.28 -5.27 4.24
C LEU A 114 -11.86 -3.81 4.22
N GLY A 115 -10.90 -3.45 5.07
CA GLY A 115 -10.30 -2.12 5.07
C GLY A 115 -8.79 -2.25 5.08
N PHE A 116 -8.14 -1.57 4.15
CA PHE A 116 -6.69 -1.50 4.05
C PHE A 116 -6.28 -0.05 4.18
N GLY A 117 -5.20 0.23 4.90
CA GLY A 117 -4.73 1.59 5.06
C GLY A 117 -3.35 1.66 5.68
N VAL A 118 -2.74 2.84 5.56
CA VAL A 118 -1.50 3.17 6.26
C VAL A 118 -1.82 3.91 7.57
N ARG A 119 -0.97 3.72 8.57
CA ARG A 119 -1.08 4.43 9.85
C ARG A 119 -0.82 5.93 9.66
N VAL A 120 -1.37 6.75 10.57
CA VAL A 120 -1.18 8.21 10.57
C VAL A 120 0.30 8.59 10.66
N ARG A 121 0.65 9.70 10.00
CA ARG A 121 2.02 10.24 9.91
C ARG A 121 3.04 9.24 9.32
N PRO A 122 2.75 8.62 8.17
CA PRO A 122 3.81 7.97 7.43
C PRO A 122 4.77 9.07 6.95
N SER A 123 6.07 8.90 7.12
CA SER A 123 7.08 9.90 6.69
C SER A 123 7.20 10.04 5.16
N ALA A 124 6.14 9.68 4.41
CA ALA A 124 6.04 9.75 2.96
C ALA A 124 4.57 9.70 2.51
N MET A 125 4.29 10.15 1.28
CA MET A 125 2.97 10.01 0.67
C MET A 125 2.73 8.56 0.29
N CYS A 126 1.60 8.01 0.74
CA CYS A 126 1.24 6.62 0.49
C CYS A 126 -0.11 6.52 -0.23
N PHE A 127 -0.15 5.71 -1.28
CA PHE A 127 -1.40 5.41 -1.97
C PHE A 127 -1.44 3.95 -2.42
N TRP A 128 -2.65 3.41 -2.46
CA TRP A 128 -2.92 2.04 -2.87
C TRP A 128 -3.43 2.02 -4.30
N GLN A 129 -3.14 0.94 -4.99
CA GLN A 129 -3.70 0.60 -6.29
C GLN A 129 -4.18 -0.85 -6.22
N VAL A 130 -5.35 -1.13 -6.77
CA VAL A 130 -5.92 -2.48 -6.78
C VAL A 130 -6.20 -2.89 -8.20
N ASP A 131 -5.82 -4.12 -8.54
CA ASP A 131 -6.09 -4.74 -9.83
C ASP A 131 -6.64 -6.16 -9.64
N THR A 132 -6.83 -6.88 -10.74
CA THR A 132 -7.39 -8.24 -10.74
C THR A 132 -6.44 -9.28 -10.16
N ILE A 133 -5.14 -8.97 -10.12
CA ILE A 133 -4.08 -9.88 -9.69
C ILE A 133 -3.58 -9.58 -8.27
N GLY A 134 -4.05 -8.50 -7.62
CA GLY A 134 -3.67 -8.14 -6.26
C GLY A 134 -3.72 -6.65 -5.94
N ILE A 135 -2.95 -6.27 -4.92
CA ILE A 135 -2.93 -4.93 -4.33
C ILE A 135 -1.48 -4.42 -4.33
N THR A 136 -1.29 -3.16 -4.71
CA THR A 136 0.00 -2.47 -4.65
C THR A 136 -0.08 -1.28 -3.70
N LEU A 137 0.86 -1.19 -2.76
CA LEU A 137 1.12 0.01 -1.98
C LEU A 137 2.29 0.77 -2.60
N TRP A 138 2.06 2.04 -2.87
CA TRP A 138 3.08 2.97 -3.33
C TRP A 138 3.43 3.92 -2.21
N ARG A 139 4.73 4.13 -2.02
CA ARG A 139 5.28 5.12 -1.10
C ARG A 139 6.23 6.01 -1.86
N ARG A 140 5.98 7.33 -1.86
CA ARG A 140 6.77 8.30 -2.63
C ARG A 140 7.25 9.45 -1.77
N TRP A 141 8.52 9.81 -1.94
CA TRP A 141 9.17 10.96 -1.31
C TRP A 141 9.34 12.10 -2.32
N GLY A 142 9.39 13.34 -1.83
CA GLY A 142 9.68 14.51 -2.67
C GLY A 142 8.54 15.02 -3.55
N MET A 143 7.27 14.71 -3.24
CA MET A 143 6.12 15.34 -3.91
C MET A 143 5.95 16.79 -3.42
N SER A 144 6.67 17.74 -4.03
CA SER A 144 6.58 19.17 -3.73
C SER A 144 5.49 19.92 -4.52
N LYS A 145 4.73 19.26 -5.41
CA LYS A 145 3.65 19.91 -6.16
C LYS A 145 2.48 18.96 -6.45
N TRP A 146 1.46 19.02 -5.60
CA TRP A 146 0.07 18.80 -5.98
C TRP A 146 -0.74 19.87 -5.26
N ALA A 147 -0.80 21.03 -5.89
CA ALA A 147 -1.72 22.13 -5.65
C ALA A 147 -2.24 22.55 -7.03
#